data_AF-C0W5U9-F1
#
_entry.id   AF-C0W5U9-F1
#
_cell.length_a   1.000
_cell.length_b   1.000
_cell.length_c   1.000
_cell.angle_alpha   90.00
_cell.angle_beta   90.00
_cell.angle_gamma   90.00
#
_symmetry.space_group_name_H-M   'P 1'
#
loop_
_entity.id
_entity.type
_entity.pdbx_description
1 polymer ?
#
loop_
_entity_poly.entity_id
_entity_poly.type
_entity_poly.pdbx_seq_one_letter_code
_entity_poly.pdbx_strand_id
1 'polypeptide(L)'
;MPDADTPTEFEPITTQEAADAYVASHLPDDYQHAIDRAAQLEKDLADSQRALAASQVAAATGVPVEALTGTTREELEASASLLRQWRDQTAPKPKRPPLHDTSLKSGAASSKEPLSPKAAAAAALRAMRGHE
;
A
#
# COMPACT_ATOMS: atom_id res chain seq x y z
N MET A 1 77.17 15.12 -6.20
CA MET A 1 77.25 15.88 -7.47
C MET A 1 76.97 14.92 -8.61
N PRO A 2 76.10 15.23 -9.57
CA PRO A 2 74.68 15.58 -9.46
C PRO A 2 73.76 14.61 -10.24
N ASP A 3 72.53 14.51 -9.76
CA ASP A 3 71.22 14.33 -10.42
C ASP A 3 71.09 13.66 -11.79
N ALA A 4 70.23 12.64 -11.83
CA ALA A 4 69.31 12.40 -12.94
C ALA A 4 67.95 12.01 -12.35
N ASP A 5 67.30 13.00 -11.74
CA ASP A 5 65.84 13.04 -11.60
C ASP A 5 65.29 13.11 -13.03
N THR A 6 65.13 11.96 -13.69
CA THR A 6 64.45 11.88 -14.99
C THR A 6 63.01 12.32 -14.74
N PRO A 7 62.58 13.49 -15.24
CA PRO A 7 61.19 13.87 -15.13
C PRO A 7 60.40 12.80 -15.88
N THR A 8 59.48 12.13 -15.20
CA THR A 8 58.49 11.27 -15.86
C THR A 8 57.83 12.12 -16.93
N GLU A 9 58.16 11.87 -18.20
CA GLU A 9 57.58 12.59 -19.33
C GLU A 9 56.08 12.32 -19.33
N PHE A 10 55.31 13.32 -18.90
CA PHE A 10 53.86 13.29 -18.97
C PHE A 10 53.48 13.50 -20.44
N GLU A 11 53.35 12.42 -21.21
CA GLU A 11 52.78 12.51 -22.54
C GLU A 11 51.28 12.84 -22.41
N PRO A 12 50.83 14.00 -22.91
CA PRO A 12 49.42 14.36 -22.83
C PRO A 12 48.62 13.39 -23.69
N ILE A 13 47.61 12.78 -23.09
CA ILE A 13 46.62 11.99 -23.81
C ILE A 13 45.80 12.96 -24.68
N THR A 14 46.12 13.04 -25.97
CA THR A 14 45.49 14.00 -26.90
C THR A 14 44.30 13.44 -27.66
N THR A 15 44.02 12.14 -27.54
CA THR A 15 42.92 11.46 -28.21
C THR A 15 42.03 10.75 -27.20
N GLN A 16 40.72 10.73 -27.48
CA GLN A 16 39.73 10.06 -26.63
C GLN A 16 39.99 8.56 -26.52
N GLU A 17 40.39 7.92 -27.63
CA GLU A 17 40.75 6.50 -27.65
C GLU A 17 41.93 6.18 -26.70
N ALA A 18 42.94 7.05 -26.66
CA ALA A 18 44.06 6.87 -25.74
C ALA A 18 43.65 7.13 -24.27
N ALA A 19 42.68 8.01 -24.03
CA ALA A 19 42.13 8.24 -22.69
C ALA A 19 41.35 7.02 -22.18
N ASP A 20 40.50 6.45 -23.02
CA ASP A 20 39.71 5.27 -22.69
C ASP A 20 40.63 4.04 -22.45
N ALA A 21 41.69 3.87 -23.25
CA ALA A 21 42.68 2.82 -23.05
C ALA A 21 43.49 3.00 -21.75
N TYR A 22 43.83 4.23 -21.38
CA TYR A 22 44.50 4.54 -20.12
C TYR A 22 43.60 4.23 -18.92
N VAL A 23 42.33 4.66 -18.97
CA VAL A 23 41.34 4.37 -17.92
C VAL A 23 41.13 2.86 -17.80
N ALA A 24 40.97 2.14 -18.91
CA ALA A 24 40.78 0.69 -18.89
C ALA A 24 41.98 -0.06 -18.30
N SER A 25 43.21 0.42 -18.50
CA SER A 25 44.43 -0.19 -17.97
C SER A 25 44.78 0.22 -16.54
N HIS A 26 44.19 1.31 -16.04
CA HIS A 26 44.47 1.86 -14.70
C HIS A 26 43.22 1.88 -13.80
N LEU A 27 42.17 1.16 -14.19
CA LEU A 27 40.95 1.06 -13.40
C LEU A 27 41.23 0.25 -12.13
N PRO A 28 41.00 0.79 -10.93
CA PRO A 28 41.16 0.01 -9.71
C PRO A 28 40.16 -1.16 -9.70
N ASP A 29 40.58 -2.34 -9.26
CA ASP A 29 39.71 -3.53 -9.18
C ASP A 29 38.43 -3.26 -8.36
N ASP A 30 38.51 -2.39 -7.35
CA ASP A 30 37.39 -1.97 -6.51
C ASP A 30 36.31 -1.18 -7.27
N TYR A 31 36.64 -0.60 -8.43
CA TYR A 31 35.71 0.20 -9.22
C TYR A 31 34.63 -0.67 -9.85
N GLN A 32 35.00 -1.81 -10.44
CA GLN A 32 34.02 -2.74 -11.01
C GLN A 32 33.11 -3.30 -9.91
N HIS A 33 33.69 -3.65 -8.76
CA HIS A 33 32.92 -4.06 -7.59
C HIS A 33 31.94 -3.00 -7.09
N ALA A 34 32.33 -1.72 -7.15
CA ALA A 34 31.43 -0.61 -6.79
C ALA A 34 30.26 -0.48 -7.76
N ILE A 35 30.49 -0.65 -9.07
CA ILE A 35 29.43 -0.66 -10.09
C ILE A 35 28.47 -1.81 -9.87
N ASP A 36 28.99 -3.02 -9.69
CA ASP A 36 28.15 -4.21 -9.51
C ASP A 36 27.30 -4.08 -8.24
N ARG A 37 27.87 -3.53 -7.16
CA ARG A 37 27.15 -3.24 -5.93
C ARG A 37 26.08 -2.16 -6.13
N ALA A 38 26.37 -1.10 -6.89
CA ALA A 38 25.40 -0.06 -7.20
C ALA A 38 24.21 -0.64 -7.98
N ALA A 39 24.47 -1.44 -9.02
CA ALA A 39 23.43 -2.10 -9.81
C ALA A 39 22.57 -3.06 -8.96
N GLN A 40 23.18 -3.80 -8.03
CA GLN A 40 22.43 -4.66 -7.10
C GLN A 40 21.53 -3.84 -6.17
N LEU A 41 22.04 -2.74 -5.61
CA LEU A 41 21.27 -1.87 -4.72
C LEU A 41 20.10 -1.19 -5.47
N GLU A 42 20.29 -0.81 -6.72
CA GLU A 42 19.22 -0.26 -7.56
C GLU A 42 18.10 -1.29 -7.79
N LYS A 43 18.46 -2.56 -8.01
CA LYS A 43 17.51 -3.65 -8.14
C LYS A 43 16.74 -3.88 -6.83
N ASP A 44 17.44 -3.98 -5.71
CA ASP A 44 16.84 -4.20 -4.39
C ASP A 44 15.91 -3.02 -4.00
N LEU A 45 16.29 -1.80 -4.40
CA LEU A 45 15.48 -0.60 -4.21
C LEU A 45 14.21 -0.65 -5.06
N ALA A 46 14.30 -1.05 -6.33
CA ALA A 46 13.13 -1.22 -7.19
C ALA A 46 12.15 -2.26 -6.65
N ASP A 47 12.66 -3.41 -6.18
CA ASP A 47 11.86 -4.46 -5.55
C ASP A 47 11.18 -3.97 -4.26
N SER A 48 11.91 -3.22 -3.43
CA SER A 48 11.38 -2.62 -2.20
C SER A 48 10.30 -1.58 -2.48
N GLN A 49 10.51 -0.70 -3.46
CA GLN A 49 9.53 0.30 -3.87
C GLN A 49 8.24 -0.35 -4.38
N ARG A 50 8.36 -1.42 -5.17
CA ARG A 50 7.22 -2.19 -5.65
C ARG A 50 6.47 -2.85 -4.50
N ALA A 51 7.18 -3.46 -3.54
CA ALA A 51 6.56 -4.07 -2.37
C ALA A 51 5.81 -3.03 -1.51
N LEU A 52 6.40 -1.85 -1.31
CA LEU A 52 5.75 -0.73 -0.63
C LEU A 52 4.49 -0.28 -1.38
N ALA A 53 4.56 -0.07 -2.68
CA ALA A 53 3.40 0.31 -3.49
C ALA A 53 2.29 -0.74 -3.40
N ALA A 54 2.63 -2.03 -3.51
CA ALA A 54 1.67 -3.12 -3.38
C ALA A 54 1.03 -3.16 -1.98
N SER A 55 1.80 -2.94 -0.92
CA SER A 55 1.27 -2.86 0.46
C SER A 55 0.30 -1.70 0.66
N GLN A 56 0.59 -0.54 0.05
CA GLN A 56 -0.27 0.65 0.13
C GLN A 56 -1.57 0.44 -0.63
N VAL A 57 -1.50 -0.13 -1.84
CA VAL A 57 -2.69 -0.47 -2.64
C VAL A 57 -3.53 -1.52 -1.93
N ALA A 58 -2.90 -2.55 -1.35
CA ALA A 58 -3.58 -3.58 -0.57
C ALA A 58 -4.32 -2.99 0.64
N ALA A 59 -3.67 -2.11 1.40
CA ALA A 59 -4.29 -1.43 2.54
C ALA A 59 -5.46 -0.53 2.12
N ALA A 60 -5.34 0.19 1.00
CA ALA A 60 -6.39 1.08 0.51
C ALA A 60 -7.60 0.34 -0.07
N THR A 61 -7.38 -0.78 -0.75
CA THR A 61 -8.41 -1.50 -1.51
C THR A 61 -8.99 -2.70 -0.76
N GLY A 62 -8.29 -3.19 0.27
CA GLY A 62 -8.62 -4.41 1.01
C GLY A 62 -8.33 -5.70 0.23
N VAL A 63 -7.53 -5.63 -0.83
CA VAL A 63 -7.10 -6.78 -1.64
C VAL A 63 -5.74 -7.26 -1.14
N PRO A 64 -5.52 -8.58 -0.91
CA PRO A 64 -4.22 -9.10 -0.50
C PRO A 64 -3.12 -8.79 -1.52
N VAL A 65 -1.90 -8.50 -1.03
CA VAL A 65 -0.73 -8.21 -1.87
C VAL A 65 -0.45 -9.34 -2.87
N GLU A 66 -0.62 -10.59 -2.44
CA GLU A 66 -0.41 -11.80 -3.28
C GLU A 66 -1.33 -11.87 -4.50
N ALA A 67 -2.49 -11.20 -4.45
CA ALA A 67 -3.43 -11.17 -5.55
C ALA A 67 -3.18 -9.99 -6.52
N LEU A 68 -2.37 -9.00 -6.14
CA LEU A 68 -2.09 -7.84 -6.97
C LEU A 68 -1.04 -8.15 -8.04
N THR A 69 -1.36 -7.79 -9.28
CA THR A 69 -0.48 -7.98 -10.44
C THR A 69 -0.08 -6.63 -11.01
N GLY A 70 1.21 -6.42 -11.23
CA GLY A 70 1.72 -5.17 -11.78
C GLY A 70 3.12 -4.85 -11.28
N THR A 71 3.81 -3.98 -12.01
CA THR A 71 5.13 -3.43 -11.68
C THR A 71 5.03 -1.99 -11.22
N THR A 72 4.07 -1.24 -11.75
CA THR A 72 3.80 0.15 -11.39
C THR A 72 2.62 0.26 -10.44
N ARG A 73 2.49 1.41 -9.79
CA ARG A 73 1.38 1.69 -8.87
C ARG A 73 0.03 1.65 -9.60
N GLU A 74 -0.02 2.23 -10.79
CA GLU A 74 -1.23 2.31 -11.60
C GLU A 74 -1.72 0.92 -12.02
N GLU A 75 -0.80 0.02 -12.39
CA GLU A 75 -1.11 -1.37 -12.70
C GLU A 75 -1.66 -2.11 -11.48
N LEU A 76 -1.04 -1.91 -10.31
CA LEU A 76 -1.50 -2.50 -9.05
C LEU A 76 -2.91 -2.01 -8.67
N GLU A 77 -3.19 -0.72 -8.82
CA GLU A 77 -4.51 -0.13 -8.55
C GLU A 77 -5.58 -0.62 -9.55
N ALA A 78 -5.23 -0.77 -10.83
CA ALA A 78 -6.11 -1.34 -11.84
C ALA A 78 -6.43 -2.81 -11.55
N SER A 79 -5.42 -3.61 -11.21
CA SER A 79 -5.59 -5.01 -10.79
C SER A 79 -6.50 -5.12 -9.56
N ALA A 80 -6.26 -4.29 -8.54
CA ALA A 80 -7.09 -4.25 -7.34
C ALA A 80 -8.55 -3.88 -7.64
N SER A 81 -8.76 -2.94 -8.57
CA SER A 81 -10.10 -2.51 -8.99
C SER A 81 -10.86 -3.63 -9.70
N LEU A 82 -10.20 -4.36 -10.60
CA LEU A 82 -10.78 -5.53 -11.26
C LEU A 82 -11.16 -6.63 -10.25
N LEU A 83 -10.29 -6.90 -9.29
CA LEU A 83 -10.54 -7.90 -8.24
C LEU A 83 -11.71 -7.52 -7.34
N ARG A 84 -11.82 -6.23 -6.97
CA ARG A 84 -12.98 -5.72 -6.21
C ARG A 84 -14.27 -5.85 -7.01
N GLN A 85 -14.24 -5.48 -8.29
CA GLN A 85 -15.42 -5.60 -9.15
C GLN A 85 -15.87 -7.05 -9.29
N TRP A 86 -14.93 -7.99 -9.49
CA TRP A 86 -15.22 -9.41 -9.54
C TRP A 86 -15.81 -9.93 -8.22
N ARG A 87 -15.22 -9.54 -7.08
CA ARG A 87 -15.73 -9.88 -5.76
C ARG A 87 -17.16 -9.39 -5.56
N ASP A 88 -17.43 -8.14 -5.92
CA ASP A 88 -18.76 -7.53 -5.72
C ASP A 88 -19.83 -8.17 -6.65
N GLN A 89 -19.43 -8.68 -7.82
CA GLN A 89 -20.33 -9.44 -8.73
C GLN A 89 -20.61 -10.86 -8.25
N THR A 90 -19.63 -11.52 -7.62
CA THR A 90 -19.71 -12.93 -7.20
C THR A 90 -20.20 -13.10 -5.77
N ALA A 91 -20.12 -12.05 -4.94
CA ALA A 91 -20.60 -12.09 -3.57
C ALA A 91 -22.12 -12.38 -3.54
N PRO A 92 -22.56 -13.43 -2.81
CA PRO A 92 -23.98 -13.67 -2.63
C PRO A 92 -24.59 -12.44 -1.94
N LYS A 93 -25.61 -11.85 -2.56
CA LYS A 93 -26.34 -10.73 -1.97
C LYS A 93 -26.82 -11.15 -0.58
N PRO A 94 -26.54 -10.37 0.49
CA PRO A 94 -27.02 -10.74 1.81
C PRO A 94 -28.53 -10.92 1.73
N LYS A 95 -29.01 -12.12 2.06
CA LYS A 95 -30.44 -12.37 2.20
C LYS A 95 -30.92 -11.40 3.26
N ARG A 96 -31.65 -10.36 2.83
CA ARG A 96 -32.26 -9.41 3.75
C ARG A 96 -33.07 -10.24 4.74
N PRO A 97 -32.83 -10.12 6.07
CA PRO A 97 -33.65 -10.83 7.03
C PRO A 97 -35.11 -10.49 6.69
N PRO A 98 -36.03 -11.48 6.74
CA PRO A 98 -37.43 -11.20 6.48
C PRO A 98 -37.80 -10.04 7.37
N LEU A 99 -38.31 -8.97 6.75
CA LEU A 99 -38.88 -7.87 7.51
C LEU A 99 -39.97 -8.55 8.34
N HIS A 100 -39.82 -8.57 9.66
CA HIS A 100 -40.93 -8.99 10.49
C HIS A 100 -42.04 -8.03 10.14
N ASP A 101 -42.98 -8.50 9.32
CA ASP A 101 -44.27 -7.86 9.12
C ASP A 101 -44.97 -7.96 10.47
N THR A 102 -44.57 -7.09 11.39
CA THR A 102 -45.45 -6.64 12.45
C THR A 102 -46.54 -5.90 11.71
N SER A 103 -47.49 -6.67 11.21
CA SER A 103 -48.83 -6.21 10.89
C SER A 103 -49.31 -5.45 12.11
N LEU A 104 -49.03 -4.15 12.14
CA LEU A 104 -49.62 -3.20 13.06
C LEU A 104 -51.04 -2.98 12.57
N LYS A 105 -51.84 -4.04 12.65
CA LYS A 105 -53.29 -4.02 12.56
C LYS A 105 -53.79 -4.54 13.90
N SER A 106 -54.62 -3.70 14.53
CA SER A 106 -55.29 -3.87 15.83
C SER A 106 -54.39 -3.39 16.98
N GLY A 107 -54.62 -2.22 17.58
CA GLY A 107 -55.91 -1.82 18.12
C GLY A 107 -56.28 -2.81 19.22
N ALA A 108 -55.95 -2.48 20.47
CA ALA A 108 -56.25 -3.25 21.69
C ALA A 108 -55.52 -4.59 21.86
N ALA A 109 -54.32 -4.55 22.46
CA ALA A 109 -53.84 -5.64 23.30
C ALA A 109 -53.13 -5.04 24.53
N SER A 110 -53.81 -5.03 25.65
CA SER A 110 -53.23 -4.78 26.96
C SER A 110 -52.38 -6.00 27.36
N SER A 111 -51.09 -6.02 27.07
CA SER A 111 -50.15 -6.92 27.75
C SER A 111 -49.45 -6.16 28.87
N LYS A 112 -49.85 -6.46 30.11
CA LYS A 112 -49.12 -6.08 31.33
C LYS A 112 -47.83 -6.91 31.40
N GLU A 113 -46.81 -6.55 30.65
CA GLU A 113 -45.43 -6.92 30.99
C GLU A 113 -44.91 -5.86 31.99
N PRO A 114 -44.26 -6.24 33.11
CA PRO A 114 -43.62 -5.26 33.96
C PRO A 114 -42.49 -4.59 33.15
N LEU A 115 -42.63 -3.28 32.91
CA LEU A 115 -41.60 -2.45 32.30
C LEU A 115 -40.26 -2.70 32.99
N SER A 116 -39.19 -2.87 32.20
CA SER A 116 -37.85 -2.93 32.76
C SER A 116 -37.58 -1.68 33.62
N PRO A 117 -36.81 -1.76 34.72
CA PRO A 117 -36.62 -0.63 35.64
C PRO A 117 -36.18 0.67 34.95
N LYS A 118 -35.37 0.55 33.89
CA LYS A 118 -34.92 1.68 33.06
C LYS A 118 -36.06 2.30 32.24
N ALA A 119 -36.97 1.48 31.70
CA ALA A 119 -38.12 1.96 30.96
C ALA A 119 -39.14 2.67 31.87
N ALA A 120 -39.33 2.17 33.10
CA ALA A 120 -40.17 2.81 34.11
C ALA A 120 -39.61 4.18 34.56
N ALA A 121 -38.30 4.26 34.82
CA ALA A 121 -37.64 5.52 35.18
C ALA A 121 -37.72 6.56 34.05
N ALA A 122 -37.52 6.14 32.79
CA ALA A 122 -37.65 7.02 31.64
C ALA A 122 -39.10 7.50 31.42
N ALA A 123 -40.10 6.68 31.73
CA ALA A 123 -41.51 7.08 31.67
C ALA A 123 -41.83 8.13 32.75
N ALA A 124 -41.33 7.96 33.98
CA ALA A 124 -41.53 8.90 35.07
C ALA A 124 -40.93 10.30 34.76
N LEU A 125 -39.73 10.35 34.17
CA LEU A 125 -39.11 11.62 33.78
C LEU A 125 -39.90 12.34 32.67
N ARG A 126 -40.52 11.60 31.75
CA ARG A 126 -41.38 12.20 30.70
C ARG A 126 -42.69 12.75 31.29
N ALA A 127 -43.28 12.06 32.26
CA ALA A 127 -44.48 12.52 32.94
C ALA A 127 -44.24 13.84 33.71
N MET A 128 -43.08 13.98 34.35
CA MET A 128 -42.69 15.20 35.05
C MET A 128 -42.41 16.37 34.09
N ARG A 129 -41.89 16.10 32.89
CA ARG A 129 -41.56 17.13 31.89
C ARG A 129 -42.78 17.61 31.07
N GLY A 130 -43.85 16.82 31.00
CA GLY A 130 -45.07 17.17 30.25
C GLY A 130 -46.08 18.00 31.02
N HIS A 131 -45.73 18.49 32.22
CA HIS A 131 -46.63 19.20 33.12
C HIS A 131 -46.14 20.64 33.44
N GLU A 132 -45.56 21.30 32.44
CA GLU A 132 -45.31 22.75 32.38
C GLU A 132 -46.10 23.38 31.23
#